data_AF-A0A4R2LFM8-F1
#
_entry.id   AF-A0A4R2LFM8-F1
#
_cell.length_a   1.000
_cell.length_b   1.000
_cell.length_c   1.000
_cell.angle_alpha   90.00
_cell.angle_beta   90.00
_cell.angle_gamma   90.00
#
_symmetry.space_group_name_H-M   'P 1'
#
loop_
_entity.id
_entity.type
_entity.pdbx_description
1 polymer ?
#
loop_
_entity_poly.entity_id
_entity_poly.type
_entity_poly.pdbx_seq_one_letter_code
_entity_poly.pdbx_strand_id
1 'polypeptide(L)'
;MSNETTYIPLTELDRQSFQGTSQMLKAAVTYMDPSSGKMLAMLARMLELKQTINLFNQEQISICSVPPDGHRPGIEEVLKDIRKYCAPAEAEQIDQFLNILNAVRLYNQYNELTKNTDFSNMMNQMNQMKNMNISPEQLQMIQTLLHAQSVSSDKEKS
;
A
#
# COMPACT_ATOMS: atom_id res chain seq x y z
N MET A 1 5.58 8.45 33.01
CA MET A 1 5.36 7.58 31.83
C MET A 1 3.92 7.78 31.42
N SER A 2 3.67 8.61 30.40
CA SER A 2 2.34 8.84 29.85
C SER A 2 1.90 7.59 29.12
N ASN A 3 0.86 6.91 29.63
CA ASN A 3 0.16 5.88 28.89
C ASN A 3 -0.57 6.58 27.73
N GLU A 4 0.09 6.72 26.57
CA GLU A 4 -0.60 7.08 25.33
C GLU A 4 -1.63 5.99 25.05
N THR A 5 -2.88 6.29 25.40
CA THR A 5 -3.99 5.39 25.11
C THR A 5 -4.21 5.51 23.61
N THR A 6 -3.67 4.56 22.85
CA THR A 6 -3.81 4.55 21.39
C THR A 6 -5.29 4.39 21.06
N TYR A 7 -5.87 5.39 20.38
CA TYR A 7 -7.26 5.33 19.94
C TYR A 7 -7.37 4.35 18.76
N ILE A 8 -8.04 3.23 18.97
CA ILE A 8 -8.38 2.27 17.91
C ILE A 8 -9.78 2.64 17.39
N PRO A 9 -9.92 3.00 16.10
CA PRO A 9 -11.22 3.35 15.53
C PRO A 9 -12.14 2.14 15.41
N LEU A 10 -13.46 2.38 15.40
CA LEU A 10 -14.45 1.34 15.14
C LEU A 10 -14.30 0.77 13.73
N THR A 11 -14.31 -0.55 13.62
CA THR A 11 -14.31 -1.25 12.32
C THR A 11 -15.66 -1.11 11.63
N GLU A 12 -15.72 -1.43 10.35
CA GLU A 12 -16.97 -1.45 9.61
C GLU A 12 -17.96 -2.49 10.17
N LEU A 13 -17.45 -3.63 10.65
CA LEU A 13 -18.27 -4.65 11.31
C LEU A 13 -18.85 -4.13 12.64
N ASP A 14 -18.07 -3.36 13.41
CA ASP A 14 -18.55 -2.72 14.64
C ASP A 14 -19.67 -1.71 14.35
N ARG A 15 -19.54 -0.95 13.26
CA ARG A 15 -20.57 0.02 12.83
C ARG A 15 -21.86 -0.65 12.41
N GLN A 16 -21.80 -1.79 11.73
CA GLN A 16 -22.99 -2.50 11.26
C GLN A 16 -23.66 -3.32 12.36
N SER A 17 -22.88 -3.84 13.32
CA SER A 17 -23.41 -4.52 14.52
C SER A 17 -23.88 -3.54 15.61
N PHE A 18 -23.68 -2.24 15.40
CA PHE A 18 -24.09 -1.18 16.31
C PHE A 18 -25.61 -1.11 16.46
N GLN A 19 -26.12 -1.39 17.67
CA GLN A 19 -27.54 -1.27 17.99
C GLN A 19 -27.75 -0.25 19.12
N GLY A 20 -28.67 0.70 18.94
CA GLY A 20 -28.97 1.75 19.93
C GLY A 20 -29.26 1.20 21.33
N THR A 21 -30.07 0.13 21.43
CA THR A 21 -30.38 -0.53 22.71
C THR A 21 -29.14 -1.11 23.39
N SER A 22 -28.21 -1.72 22.65
CA SER A 22 -26.95 -2.21 23.23
C SER A 22 -26.10 -1.08 23.80
N GLN A 23 -26.05 0.07 23.11
CA GLN A 23 -25.32 1.23 23.60
C GLN A 23 -25.95 1.86 24.83
N MET A 24 -27.28 1.93 24.90
CA MET A 24 -27.99 2.36 26.11
C MET A 24 -27.65 1.46 27.31
N LEU A 25 -27.62 0.14 27.10
CA LEU A 25 -27.24 -0.81 28.14
C LEU A 25 -25.78 -0.64 28.57
N LYS A 26 -24.85 -0.43 27.63
CA LYS A 26 -23.43 -0.14 27.93
C LYS A 26 -23.26 1.14 28.73
N ALA A 27 -23.97 2.20 28.36
CA ALA A 27 -23.95 3.47 29.08
C ALA A 27 -24.51 3.32 30.51
N ALA A 28 -25.50 2.44 30.71
CA ALA A 28 -26.04 2.17 32.03
C ALA A 28 -25.05 1.42 32.95
N VAL A 29 -24.11 0.61 32.40
CA VAL A 29 -23.16 -0.20 33.20
C VAL A 29 -22.38 0.64 34.21
N THR A 30 -21.99 1.87 33.86
CA THR A 30 -21.18 2.75 34.72
C THR A 30 -21.92 3.24 35.98
N TYR A 31 -23.24 3.09 36.02
CA TYR A 31 -24.09 3.52 37.14
C TYR A 31 -24.61 2.36 38.00
N MET A 32 -24.22 1.12 37.66
CA MET A 32 -24.71 -0.09 38.32
C MET A 32 -23.68 -0.66 39.31
N ASP A 33 -24.17 -1.40 40.30
CA ASP A 33 -23.30 -2.27 41.10
C ASP A 33 -22.64 -3.35 40.22
N PRO A 34 -21.53 -3.97 40.67
CA PRO A 34 -20.81 -4.95 39.85
C PRO A 34 -21.63 -6.13 39.33
N SER A 35 -22.63 -6.60 40.08
CA SER A 35 -23.47 -7.73 39.67
C SER A 35 -24.44 -7.33 38.57
N SER A 36 -25.18 -6.24 38.80
CA SER A 36 -26.13 -5.69 37.83
C SER A 36 -25.42 -5.18 36.57
N GLY A 37 -24.28 -4.50 36.74
CA GLY A 37 -23.43 -4.03 35.65
C GLY A 37 -22.89 -5.17 34.79
N LYS A 38 -22.45 -6.28 35.41
CA LYS A 38 -22.07 -7.50 34.68
C LYS A 38 -23.22 -8.04 33.84
N MET A 39 -24.43 -8.12 34.40
CA MET A 39 -25.60 -8.59 33.67
C MET A 39 -25.93 -7.69 32.47
N LEU A 40 -25.93 -6.37 32.64
CA LEU A 40 -26.18 -5.41 31.54
C LEU A 40 -25.09 -5.47 30.47
N ALA A 41 -23.82 -5.56 30.86
CA ALA A 41 -22.71 -5.69 29.92
C ALA A 41 -22.83 -6.97 29.08
N MET A 42 -23.18 -8.09 29.72
CA MET A 42 -23.42 -9.35 29.01
C MET A 42 -24.61 -9.25 28.05
N LEU A 43 -25.72 -8.65 28.48
CA LEU A 43 -26.90 -8.47 27.62
C LEU A 43 -26.57 -7.59 26.40
N ALA A 44 -25.85 -6.49 26.60
CA ALA A 44 -25.41 -5.62 25.52
C ALA A 44 -24.57 -6.39 24.47
N ARG A 45 -23.63 -7.23 24.93
CA ARG A 45 -22.81 -8.07 24.03
C ARG A 45 -23.61 -9.15 23.31
N MET A 46 -24.59 -9.75 23.98
CA MET A 46 -25.51 -10.72 23.33
C MET A 46 -26.35 -10.06 22.22
N LEU A 47 -26.80 -8.82 22.43
CA LEU A 47 -27.54 -8.08 21.40
C LEU A 47 -26.67 -7.76 20.17
N GLU A 48 -25.42 -7.31 20.38
CA GLU A 48 -24.48 -7.08 19.27
C GLU A 48 -24.18 -8.37 18.52
N LEU A 49 -23.92 -9.46 19.25
CA LEU A 49 -23.68 -10.77 18.63
C LEU A 49 -24.86 -11.23 17.77
N LYS A 50 -26.09 -11.09 18.29
CA LYS A 50 -27.31 -11.42 17.54
C LYS A 50 -27.39 -10.59 16.26
N GLN A 51 -27.08 -9.30 16.33
CA GLN A 51 -27.08 -8.42 15.16
C GLN A 51 -26.02 -8.85 14.14
N THR A 52 -24.80 -9.16 14.60
CA THR A 52 -23.74 -9.69 13.74
C THR A 52 -24.20 -10.95 13.00
N ILE A 53 -24.79 -11.93 13.70
CA ILE A 53 -25.32 -13.15 13.07
C ILE A 53 -26.39 -12.81 12.03
N ASN A 54 -27.31 -11.90 12.34
CA ASN A 54 -28.36 -11.49 11.42
C ASN A 54 -27.82 -10.83 10.15
N LEU A 55 -26.75 -10.02 10.26
CA LEU A 55 -26.09 -9.43 9.10
C LEU A 55 -25.65 -10.52 8.11
N PHE A 56 -25.00 -11.58 8.61
CA PHE A 56 -24.50 -12.69 7.76
C PHE A 56 -25.65 -13.50 7.16
N ASN A 57 -26.73 -13.72 7.91
CA ASN A 57 -27.88 -14.51 7.45
C ASN A 57 -28.72 -13.79 6.38
N GLN A 58 -28.68 -12.47 6.32
CA GLN A 58 -29.47 -11.69 5.36
C GLN A 58 -28.70 -11.33 4.08
N GLU A 59 -27.46 -11.82 3.92
CA GLU A 59 -26.52 -11.42 2.84
C GLU A 59 -26.34 -9.89 2.71
N GLN A 60 -26.71 -9.13 3.75
CA GLN A 60 -26.61 -7.66 3.77
C GLN A 60 -25.18 -7.16 3.99
N ILE A 61 -24.21 -8.07 4.04
CA ILE A 61 -22.83 -7.75 4.34
C ILE A 61 -22.10 -7.40 3.05
N SER A 62 -22.15 -6.11 2.69
CA SER A 62 -21.20 -5.51 1.75
C SER A 62 -19.72 -5.70 2.18
N ILE A 63 -19.44 -6.05 3.44
CA ILE A 63 -18.08 -6.29 3.98
C ILE A 63 -17.45 -7.61 3.46
N CYS A 64 -18.26 -8.63 3.12
CA CYS A 64 -17.75 -9.93 2.67
C CYS A 64 -18.05 -10.20 1.19
N SER A 65 -18.81 -9.33 0.53
CA SER A 65 -19.07 -9.42 -0.90
C SER A 65 -17.80 -9.13 -1.67
N VAL A 66 -17.37 -10.07 -2.51
CA VAL A 66 -16.49 -9.73 -3.63
C VAL A 66 -17.23 -8.67 -4.44
N PRO A 67 -16.61 -7.52 -4.75
CA PRO A 67 -17.28 -6.51 -5.55
C PRO A 67 -17.80 -7.12 -6.86
N PRO A 68 -18.89 -6.58 -7.46
CA PRO A 68 -19.55 -7.20 -8.62
C PRO A 68 -18.63 -7.41 -9.83
N ASP A 69 -17.52 -6.68 -9.88
CA ASP A 69 -16.46 -6.79 -10.89
C ASP A 69 -15.48 -7.96 -10.63
N GLY A 70 -15.66 -8.71 -9.54
CA GLY A 70 -14.80 -9.84 -9.15
C GLY A 70 -13.44 -9.44 -8.58
N HIS A 71 -13.16 -8.13 -8.45
CA HIS A 71 -11.83 -7.67 -8.07
C HIS A 71 -11.64 -7.73 -6.55
N ARG A 72 -11.01 -8.81 -6.07
CA ARG A 72 -10.60 -8.87 -4.66
C ARG A 72 -9.41 -7.93 -4.44
N PRO A 73 -9.42 -7.13 -3.35
CA PRO A 73 -8.31 -6.24 -3.05
C PRO A 73 -7.01 -7.03 -2.93
N GLY A 74 -5.93 -6.41 -3.40
CA GLY A 74 -4.59 -6.99 -3.30
C GLY A 74 -4.15 -7.10 -1.84
N ILE A 75 -3.23 -8.00 -1.53
CA ILE A 75 -2.70 -8.17 -0.16
C ILE A 75 -2.16 -6.87 0.43
N GLU A 76 -1.55 -6.00 -0.39
CA GLU A 76 -1.07 -4.69 0.05
C GLU A 76 -2.19 -3.74 0.51
N GLU A 77 -3.33 -3.76 -0.19
CA GLU A 77 -4.49 -2.93 0.15
C GLU A 77 -5.11 -3.42 1.46
N VAL A 78 -5.28 -4.75 1.59
CA VAL A 78 -5.79 -5.38 2.81
C VAL A 78 -4.90 -5.06 4.01
N LEU A 79 -3.57 -5.18 3.86
CA LEU A 79 -2.63 -4.86 4.94
C LEU A 79 -2.68 -3.38 5.35
N LYS A 80 -2.79 -2.45 4.38
CA LYS A 80 -2.94 -1.02 4.67
C LYS A 80 -4.25 -0.72 5.41
N ASP A 81 -5.32 -1.42 5.08
CA ASP A 81 -6.60 -1.27 5.79
C ASP A 81 -6.55 -1.84 7.20
N ILE A 82 -5.95 -3.01 7.41
CA ILE A 82 -5.76 -3.61 8.73
C ILE A 82 -4.87 -2.73 9.61
N ARG A 83 -3.82 -2.11 9.05
CA ARG A 83 -2.90 -1.21 9.76
C ARG A 83 -3.60 -0.11 10.55
N LYS A 84 -4.78 0.35 10.09
CA LYS A 84 -5.58 1.41 10.76
C LYS A 84 -6.09 1.00 12.15
N TYR A 85 -6.11 -0.29 12.44
CA TYR A 85 -6.63 -0.86 13.69
C TYR A 85 -5.54 -1.42 14.60
N CYS A 86 -4.28 -1.30 14.20
CA CYS A 86 -3.12 -1.84 14.91
C CYS A 86 -2.54 -0.82 15.91
N ALA A 87 -1.98 -1.33 17.01
CA ALA A 87 -1.13 -0.53 17.88
C ALA A 87 0.17 -0.12 17.14
N PRO A 88 0.91 0.91 17.60
CA PRO A 88 2.09 1.41 16.88
C PRO A 88 3.12 0.32 16.54
N ALA A 89 3.41 -0.59 17.47
CA ALA A 89 4.35 -1.69 17.25
C ALA A 89 3.88 -2.71 16.20
N GLU A 90 2.58 -2.99 16.14
CA GLU A 90 1.99 -3.89 15.14
C GLU A 90 1.91 -3.22 13.77
N ALA A 91 1.62 -1.92 13.74
CA ALA A 91 1.60 -1.12 12.52
C ALA A 91 2.99 -1.05 11.86
N GLU A 92 4.06 -0.96 12.68
CA GLU A 92 5.44 -0.99 12.19
C GLU A 92 5.76 -2.34 11.52
N GLN A 93 5.30 -3.46 12.09
CA GLN A 93 5.48 -4.78 11.47
C GLN A 93 4.77 -4.84 10.11
N ILE A 94 3.55 -4.31 10.01
CA ILE A 94 2.83 -4.23 8.73
C ILE A 94 3.61 -3.37 7.72
N ASP A 95 4.19 -2.25 8.14
CA ASP A 95 5.00 -1.40 7.26
C ASP A 95 6.24 -2.13 6.74
N GLN A 96 6.90 -2.93 7.59
CA GLN A 96 8.02 -3.77 7.17
C GLN A 96 7.58 -4.80 6.13
N PHE A 97 6.45 -5.47 6.32
CA PHE A 97 5.90 -6.40 5.32
C PHE A 97 5.56 -5.70 4.00
N LEU A 98 4.92 -4.54 4.04
CA LEU A 98 4.61 -3.74 2.86
C LEU A 98 5.88 -3.33 2.10
N ASN A 99 6.93 -2.95 2.81
CA ASN A 99 8.23 -2.62 2.21
C ASN A 99 8.87 -3.83 1.51
N ILE A 100 8.77 -5.02 2.10
CA ILE A 100 9.25 -6.25 1.48
C ILE A 100 8.45 -6.56 0.20
N LEU A 101 7.12 -6.44 0.22
CA LEU A 101 6.27 -6.66 -0.95
C LEU A 101 6.65 -5.69 -2.09
N ASN A 102 6.87 -4.42 -1.77
CA ASN A 102 7.35 -3.43 -2.73
C ASN A 102 8.73 -3.78 -3.30
N ALA A 103 9.67 -4.22 -2.46
CA ALA A 103 11.00 -4.62 -2.89
C ALA A 103 10.96 -5.85 -3.82
N VAL A 104 10.13 -6.85 -3.50
CA VAL A 104 9.92 -8.03 -4.35
C VAL A 104 9.31 -7.64 -5.70
N ARG A 105 8.32 -6.76 -5.71
CA ARG A 105 7.72 -6.24 -6.94
C ARG A 105 8.75 -5.52 -7.82
N LEU A 106 9.56 -4.65 -7.22
CA LEU A 106 10.62 -3.93 -7.94
C LEU A 106 11.68 -4.90 -8.50
N TYR A 107 12.08 -5.89 -7.71
CA TYR A 107 13.02 -6.93 -8.12
C TYR A 107 12.48 -7.74 -9.31
N ASN A 108 11.22 -8.15 -9.26
CA ASN A 108 10.58 -8.86 -10.36
C ASN A 108 10.51 -7.99 -11.62
N GLN A 109 10.14 -6.70 -11.49
CA GLN A 109 10.11 -5.77 -12.61
C GLN A 109 11.51 -5.56 -13.22
N TYR A 110 12.55 -5.45 -12.40
CA TYR A 110 13.94 -5.39 -12.86
C TYR A 110 14.38 -6.67 -13.59
N ASN A 111 14.04 -7.84 -13.05
CA ASN A 111 14.34 -9.11 -13.68
C ASN A 111 13.64 -9.28 -15.05
N GLU A 112 12.40 -8.81 -15.18
CA GLU A 112 11.69 -8.84 -16.47
C GLU A 112 12.29 -7.83 -17.47
N LEU A 113 12.68 -6.64 -17.02
CA LEU A 113 13.38 -5.67 -17.86
C LEU A 113 14.72 -6.20 -18.37
N THR A 114 15.50 -6.88 -17.52
CA THR A 114 16.81 -7.44 -17.92
C THR A 114 16.69 -8.65 -18.86
N LYS A 115 15.59 -9.40 -18.81
CA LYS A 115 15.27 -10.45 -19.79
C LYS A 115 14.85 -9.88 -21.15
N ASN A 116 14.39 -8.63 -21.21
CA ASN A 116 14.04 -8.01 -22.48
C ASN A 116 15.31 -7.77 -23.31
N THR A 117 15.38 -8.41 -24.47
CA THR A 117 16.52 -8.39 -25.39
C THR A 117 16.93 -6.97 -25.78
N ASP A 118 15.98 -6.07 -26.00
CA ASP A 118 16.25 -4.69 -26.41
C ASP A 118 16.92 -3.89 -25.28
N PHE A 119 16.43 -4.06 -24.05
CA PHE A 119 17.03 -3.42 -22.87
C PHE A 119 18.41 -3.99 -22.55
N SER A 120 18.59 -5.32 -22.66
CA SER A 120 19.88 -5.98 -22.49
C SER A 120 20.91 -5.49 -23.51
N ASN A 121 20.50 -5.37 -24.78
CA ASN A 121 21.33 -4.82 -25.85
C ASN A 121 21.72 -3.35 -25.59
N MET A 122 20.78 -2.53 -25.12
CA MET A 122 21.03 -1.13 -24.77
C MET A 122 22.00 -1.00 -23.58
N MET A 123 21.83 -1.80 -22.52
CA MET A 123 22.75 -1.84 -21.37
C MET A 123 24.16 -2.27 -21.78
N ASN A 124 24.27 -3.27 -22.66
CA ASN A 124 25.55 -3.69 -23.22
C ASN A 124 26.20 -2.58 -24.06
N GLN A 125 25.43 -1.81 -24.84
CA GLN A 125 25.93 -0.67 -25.60
C GLN A 125 26.38 0.48 -24.69
N MET A 126 25.64 0.77 -23.61
CA MET A 126 26.00 1.81 -22.64
C MET A 126 27.27 1.45 -21.85
N ASN A 127 27.43 0.19 -21.45
CA ASN A 127 28.67 -0.30 -20.83
C ASN A 127 29.86 -0.24 -21.80
N GLN A 128 29.64 -0.51 -23.09
CA GLN A 128 30.67 -0.31 -24.11
C GLN A 128 31.05 1.17 -24.27
N MET A 129 30.07 2.10 -24.24
CA MET A 129 30.34 3.53 -24.27
C MET A 129 31.07 4.04 -23.02
N LYS A 130 30.73 3.52 -21.83
CA LYS A 130 31.39 3.89 -20.58
C LYS A 130 32.84 3.36 -20.50
N ASN A 131 33.11 2.21 -21.13
CA ASN A 131 34.45 1.64 -21.22
C ASN A 131 35.26 2.17 -22.42
N MET A 132 34.66 2.98 -23.30
CA MET A 132 35.44 3.79 -24.23
C MET A 132 36.11 4.92 -23.44
N ASN A 133 37.38 4.71 -23.09
CA ASN A 133 38.26 5.79 -22.67
C ASN A 133 38.51 6.69 -23.89
N ILE A 134 37.59 7.63 -24.15
CA ILE A 134 37.70 8.58 -25.26
C ILE A 134 38.99 9.38 -25.02
N SER A 135 40.03 9.03 -25.77
CA SER A 135 41.31 9.75 -25.74
C SER A 135 41.06 11.23 -26.04
N PRO A 136 41.79 12.17 -25.43
CA PRO A 136 41.74 13.59 -25.77
C PRO A 136 41.82 13.86 -27.29
N GLU A 137 42.54 12.99 -28.02
CA GLU A 137 42.67 13.06 -29.48
C GLU A 137 41.36 12.74 -30.22
N GLN A 138 40.57 11.77 -29.74
CA GLN A 138 39.27 11.47 -30.36
C GLN A 138 38.24 12.57 -30.10
N LEU A 139 38.30 13.25 -28.96
CA LEU A 139 37.51 14.45 -28.70
C LEU A 139 37.85 15.58 -29.65
N GLN A 140 39.14 15.87 -29.84
CA GLN A 140 39.58 16.90 -30.79
C GLN A 140 39.15 16.58 -32.22
N MET A 141 39.22 15.30 -32.64
CA MET A 141 38.78 14.90 -33.97
C MET A 141 37.26 15.13 -34.16
N ILE A 142 36.45 14.79 -33.16
CA ILE A 142 34.99 15.06 -33.18
C ILE A 142 34.72 16.57 -33.22
N GLN A 143 35.45 17.37 -32.44
CA GLN A 143 35.31 18.82 -32.43
C GLN A 143 35.71 19.45 -33.77
N THR A 144 36.74 18.90 -34.41
CA THR A 144 37.20 19.33 -35.73
C THR A 144 36.18 18.99 -36.82
N LEU A 145 35.56 17.80 -36.76
CA LEU A 145 34.51 17.40 -37.70
C LEU A 145 33.24 18.26 -37.54
N LEU A 146 32.85 18.59 -36.32
CA LEU A 146 31.74 19.52 -36.05
C LEU A 146 32.03 20.92 -36.59
N HIS A 147 33.26 21.42 -36.38
CA HIS A 147 33.68 22.71 -36.96
C HIS A 147 33.72 22.67 -38.50
N ALA A 148 34.20 21.60 -39.11
CA ALA A 148 34.23 21.46 -40.55
C ALA A 148 32.83 21.47 -41.17
N GLN A 149 31.86 20.78 -40.54
CA GLN A 149 30.45 20.80 -40.98
C GLN A 149 29.83 22.19 -40.87
N SER A 150 30.13 22.95 -39.80
CA SER A 150 29.65 24.33 -39.65
C SER A 150 30.21 25.28 -40.73
N VAL A 151 31.43 25.06 -41.20
CA VAL A 151 32.09 25.89 -42.23
C VAL A 151 31.65 25.52 -43.65
N SER A 152 31.27 24.26 -43.91
CA SER A 152 30.73 23.84 -45.21
C SER A 152 29.34 24.39 -45.49
N SER A 153 28.49 24.60 -44.47
CA SER A 153 27.13 25.12 -44.64
C SER A 153 27.08 26.61 -45.01
N ASP A 154 28.15 27.36 -44.75
CA ASP A 154 28.24 28.78 -45.11
C ASP A 154 28.74 29.01 -46.55
N LYS A 155 29.31 28.00 -47.21
CA LYS A 155 29.82 28.11 -48.59
C LYS A 155 28.80 27.77 -49.69
N GLU A 156 27.65 27.19 -49.35
CA GLU A 156 26.58 26.89 -50.32
C GLU A 156 25.48 27.96 -50.38
N LYS A 157 25.63 29.07 -49.64
CA LYS A 157 24.62 30.15 -49.58
C LYS A 157 25.03 31.48 -50.24
N SER A 158 26.13 31.51 -51.01
CA SER A 158 26.59 32.71 -51.74
C SER A 158 26.52 32.56 -53.24
#